data_AF-A0A9P6TQY7-F1
#
_entry.id   AF-A0A9P6TQY7-F1
#
_cell.length_a   1.000
_cell.length_b   1.000
_cell.length_c   1.000
_cell.angle_alpha   90.00
_cell.angle_beta   90.00
_cell.angle_gamma   90.00
#
_symmetry.space_group_name_H-M   'P 1'
#
loop_
_entity.id
_entity.type
_entity.pdbx_description
1 polymer ?
#
loop_
_entity_poly.entity_id
_entity_poly.type
_entity_poly.pdbx_seq_one_letter_code
_entity_poly.pdbx_strand_id
1 'polypeptide(L)'
;MSLRAIQSLRPQLQTTLRLSSLGTARLQGVCYSTSQKSNDNGIDSWNDYFNLRKKRRMYEIGSYAPCTIVPFMGTGAYFMNLEIAPTTTFFGMDPLMGSVMATTASGFVGFLLAPVVGNVFFKLFNRKIQSAMDVRDRDFYDHIKRNRADARLNSIRNPIPDYYGEKIQSVTDYRSWLRKQREHYRKGVFGGSMNEF
;
A
#
# COMPACT_ATOMS: atom_id res chain seq x y z
N MET A 1 -50.48 -76.75 10.01
CA MET A 1 -51.40 -75.99 9.15
C MET A 1 -50.82 -74.60 8.96
N SER A 2 -50.35 -74.33 7.75
CA SER A 2 -49.55 -73.15 7.37
C SER A 2 -50.48 -71.98 7.02
N LEU A 3 -50.28 -70.82 7.66
CA LEU A 3 -50.97 -69.58 7.32
C LEU A 3 -50.05 -68.72 6.45
N ARG A 4 -50.49 -68.53 5.20
CA ARG A 4 -49.94 -67.57 4.25
C ARG A 4 -50.41 -66.16 4.61
N ALA A 5 -49.51 -65.18 4.62
CA ALA A 5 -49.88 -63.78 4.57
C ALA A 5 -48.87 -62.94 3.75
N ILE A 6 -49.24 -62.73 2.49
CA ILE A 6 -49.24 -61.46 1.76
C ILE A 6 -47.86 -60.76 1.59
N GLN A 7 -47.25 -61.05 0.44
CA GLN A 7 -46.24 -60.21 -0.21
C GLN A 7 -46.84 -58.86 -0.60
N SER A 8 -46.22 -57.76 -0.18
CA SER A 8 -46.47 -56.43 -0.74
C SER A 8 -45.39 -56.11 -1.76
N LEU A 9 -45.79 -56.05 -3.04
CA LEU A 9 -44.98 -55.47 -4.10
C LEU A 9 -45.00 -53.94 -3.96
N ARG A 10 -43.83 -53.32 -3.80
CA ARG A 10 -43.65 -51.89 -4.09
C ARG A 10 -42.79 -51.78 -5.36
N PRO A 11 -43.29 -51.19 -6.46
CA PRO A 11 -42.48 -50.97 -7.64
C PRO A 11 -41.47 -49.84 -7.41
N GLN A 12 -40.22 -50.13 -7.77
CA GLN A 12 -39.12 -49.18 -7.92
C GLN A 12 -39.39 -48.28 -9.13
N LEU A 13 -39.64 -47.00 -8.92
CA LEU A 13 -39.62 -46.01 -10.00
C LEU A 13 -38.33 -45.21 -9.92
N GLN A 14 -37.35 -45.71 -10.65
CA GLN A 14 -36.14 -44.98 -11.03
C GLN A 14 -36.54 -43.83 -11.95
N THR A 15 -36.38 -42.59 -11.49
CA THR A 15 -36.53 -41.41 -12.34
C THR A 15 -35.16 -40.78 -12.56
N THR A 16 -34.89 -40.54 -13.83
CA THR A 16 -33.61 -40.32 -14.49
C THR A 16 -32.95 -38.99 -14.18
N LEU A 17 -31.62 -39.02 -14.11
CA LEU A 17 -30.74 -37.85 -14.10
C LEU A 17 -30.77 -37.14 -15.45
N ARG A 18 -30.91 -35.81 -15.44
CA ARG A 18 -30.51 -34.93 -16.54
C ARG A 18 -29.71 -33.77 -15.96
N LEU A 19 -28.38 -33.86 -16.10
CA LEU A 19 -27.47 -32.73 -15.96
C LEU A 19 -27.78 -31.72 -17.08
N SER A 20 -28.30 -30.56 -16.72
CA SER A 20 -28.36 -29.40 -17.61
C SER A 20 -27.13 -28.54 -17.38
N SER A 21 -26.44 -28.30 -18.49
CA SER A 21 -25.15 -27.66 -18.66
C SER A 21 -25.07 -26.24 -18.10
N LEU A 22 -23.90 -25.92 -17.55
CA LEU A 22 -23.41 -24.60 -17.20
C LEU A 22 -23.58 -23.60 -18.36
N GLY A 23 -24.65 -22.81 -18.32
CA GLY A 23 -24.78 -21.59 -19.10
C GLY A 23 -23.90 -20.51 -18.49
N THR A 24 -22.67 -20.35 -18.98
CA THR A 24 -21.81 -19.23 -18.64
C THR A 24 -22.34 -17.96 -19.32
N ALA A 25 -23.29 -17.30 -18.67
CA ALA A 25 -23.65 -15.92 -19.01
C ALA A 25 -22.48 -15.02 -18.65
N ARG A 26 -21.56 -14.83 -19.61
CA ARG A 26 -20.49 -13.83 -19.56
C ARG A 26 -21.18 -12.46 -19.53
N LEU A 27 -21.38 -11.91 -18.32
CA LEU A 27 -21.64 -10.49 -18.15
C LEU A 27 -20.44 -9.77 -18.77
N GLN A 28 -20.64 -9.18 -19.94
CA GLN A 28 -19.70 -8.25 -20.54
C GLN A 28 -19.57 -7.08 -19.57
N GLY A 29 -18.58 -7.16 -18.69
CA GLY A 29 -18.12 -6.02 -17.93
C GLY A 29 -17.70 -4.98 -18.93
N VAL A 30 -18.51 -3.92 -19.06
CA VAL A 30 -18.12 -2.70 -19.76
C VAL A 30 -16.90 -2.18 -19.02
N CYS A 31 -15.73 -2.52 -19.53
CA CYS A 31 -14.49 -1.90 -19.14
C CYS A 31 -14.54 -0.48 -19.68
N TYR A 32 -14.93 0.46 -18.83
CA TYR A 32 -14.70 1.87 -19.10
C TYR A 32 -13.19 2.11 -19.02
N SER A 33 -12.49 1.83 -20.12
CA SER A 33 -11.16 2.37 -20.36
C SER A 33 -11.30 3.86 -20.58
N THR A 34 -11.40 4.63 -19.49
CA THR A 34 -11.27 6.09 -19.54
C THR A 34 -9.81 6.44 -19.79
N SER A 35 -9.37 6.29 -21.03
CA SER A 35 -8.17 6.98 -21.51
C SER A 35 -8.59 8.41 -21.83
N GLN A 36 -8.73 9.24 -20.79
CA GLN A 36 -8.82 10.69 -20.96
C GLN A 36 -7.45 11.28 -20.68
N LYS A 37 -6.76 11.66 -21.75
CA LYS A 37 -5.66 12.63 -21.70
C LYS A 37 -6.31 14.00 -21.54
N SER A 38 -6.44 14.50 -20.31
CA SER A 38 -6.71 15.93 -20.07
C SER A 38 -5.41 16.65 -19.72
N ASN A 39 -5.03 17.59 -20.59
CA ASN A 39 -4.08 18.67 -20.29
C ASN A 39 -4.74 19.63 -19.25
N ASP A 40 -4.09 20.34 -18.34
CA ASP A 40 -2.66 20.50 -18.06
C ASP A 40 -2.39 20.86 -16.57
N ASN A 41 -3.38 20.92 -15.67
CA ASN A 41 -3.18 21.30 -14.25
C ASN A 41 -4.20 20.72 -13.24
N GLY A 42 -5.04 19.75 -13.61
CA GLY A 42 -6.11 19.21 -12.74
C GLY A 42 -6.06 17.69 -12.63
N ILE A 43 -6.14 17.16 -11.41
CA ILE A 43 -6.28 15.72 -11.16
C ILE A 43 -7.78 15.40 -11.23
N ASP A 44 -8.24 14.90 -12.37
CA ASP A 44 -9.66 14.72 -12.65
C ASP A 44 -10.22 13.43 -12.04
N SER A 45 -9.45 12.33 -12.11
CA SER A 45 -9.86 11.01 -11.62
C SER A 45 -9.15 10.61 -10.33
N TRP A 46 -9.86 9.89 -9.46
CA TRP A 46 -9.28 9.25 -8.27
C TRP A 46 -8.17 8.26 -8.63
N ASN A 47 -8.26 7.59 -9.77
CA ASN A 47 -7.21 6.68 -10.22
C ASN A 47 -5.90 7.43 -10.51
N ASP A 48 -5.98 8.60 -11.15
CA ASP A 48 -4.81 9.43 -11.45
C ASP A 48 -4.18 9.99 -10.18
N TYR A 49 -5.01 10.42 -9.23
CA TYR A 49 -4.57 10.81 -7.88
C TYR A 49 -3.74 9.70 -7.20
N PHE A 50 -4.27 8.48 -7.14
CA PHE A 50 -3.56 7.37 -6.51
C PHE A 50 -2.29 6.98 -7.27
N ASN A 51 -2.29 7.07 -8.59
CA ASN A 51 -1.09 6.85 -9.41
C ASN A 51 -0.01 7.91 -9.13
N LEU A 52 -0.38 9.19 -8.96
CA LEU A 52 0.53 10.25 -8.58
C LEU A 52 1.13 10.03 -7.18
N ARG A 53 0.33 9.56 -6.22
CA ARG A 53 0.80 9.20 -4.88
C ARG A 53 1.81 8.04 -4.91
N LYS A 54 1.55 7.01 -5.73
CA LYS A 54 2.51 5.92 -5.98
C LYS A 54 3.80 6.45 -6.59
N LYS A 55 3.71 7.32 -7.61
CA LYS A 55 4.89 7.96 -8.21
C LYS A 55 5.71 8.70 -7.17
N ARG A 56 5.09 9.54 -6.33
CA ARG A 56 5.77 10.25 -5.23
C ARG A 56 6.59 9.29 -4.36
N ARG A 57 5.98 8.17 -3.95
CA ARG A 57 6.66 7.14 -3.16
C ARG A 57 7.82 6.46 -3.91
N MET A 58 7.69 6.25 -5.21
CA MET A 58 8.77 5.70 -6.03
C MET A 58 9.96 6.65 -6.15
N TYR A 59 9.75 7.97 -6.16
CA TYR A 59 10.86 8.94 -6.10
C TYR A 59 11.56 8.94 -4.75
N GLU A 60 10.81 8.84 -3.64
CA GLU A 60 11.38 8.70 -2.30
C GLU A 60 12.24 7.43 -2.20
N ILE A 61 11.70 6.28 -2.63
CA ILE A 61 12.44 5.00 -2.59
C ILE A 61 13.60 5.00 -3.59
N GLY A 62 13.39 5.54 -4.79
CA GLY A 62 14.41 5.59 -5.84
C GLY A 62 15.60 6.47 -5.49
N SER A 63 15.40 7.51 -4.67
CA SER A 63 16.46 8.44 -4.25
C SER A 63 17.53 7.81 -3.35
N TYR A 64 17.26 6.69 -2.69
CA TYR A 64 18.24 6.02 -1.81
C TYR A 64 19.51 5.58 -2.53
N ALA A 65 19.35 4.99 -3.73
CA ALA A 65 20.49 4.49 -4.49
C ALA A 65 21.47 5.62 -4.90
N PRO A 66 21.07 6.65 -5.66
CA PRO A 66 22.00 7.70 -6.05
C PRO A 66 22.51 8.52 -4.86
N CYS A 67 21.66 8.78 -3.86
CA CYS A 67 22.03 9.60 -2.70
C CYS A 67 23.02 8.89 -1.77
N THR A 68 23.09 7.55 -1.78
CA THR A 68 24.12 6.79 -1.05
C THR A 68 25.38 6.59 -1.88
N ILE A 69 25.22 6.24 -3.17
CA ILE A 69 26.33 5.91 -4.06
C ILE A 69 27.19 7.13 -4.38
N VAL A 70 26.58 8.29 -4.66
CA VAL A 70 27.31 9.49 -5.08
C VAL A 70 28.24 10.00 -3.96
N PRO A 71 27.81 10.17 -2.70
CA PRO A 71 28.71 10.57 -1.61
C PRO A 71 29.77 9.51 -1.30
N PHE A 72 29.40 8.22 -1.34
CA PHE A 72 30.34 7.12 -1.09
C PHE A 72 31.45 7.08 -2.14
N MET A 73 31.08 7.11 -3.43
CA MET A 73 32.05 7.15 -4.53
C MET A 73 32.84 8.45 -4.56
N GLY A 74 32.20 9.59 -4.31
CA GLY A 74 32.86 10.90 -4.30
C GLY A 74 33.90 11.01 -3.19
N THR A 75 33.54 10.59 -1.97
CA THR A 75 34.46 10.57 -0.82
C THR A 75 35.56 9.53 -1.00
N GLY A 76 35.22 8.32 -1.49
CA GLY A 76 36.21 7.28 -1.79
C GLY A 76 37.22 7.73 -2.85
N ALA A 77 36.74 8.32 -3.96
CA ALA A 77 37.60 8.85 -5.00
C ALA A 77 38.48 10.00 -4.48
N TYR A 78 37.94 10.86 -3.62
CA TYR A 78 38.71 11.93 -2.98
C TYR A 78 39.87 11.37 -2.14
N PHE A 79 39.61 10.37 -1.29
CA PHE A 79 40.66 9.76 -0.48
C PHE A 79 41.66 8.90 -1.27
N MET A 80 41.25 8.31 -2.40
CA MET A 80 42.18 7.57 -3.28
C MET A 80 43.18 8.47 -3.99
N ASN A 81 42.83 9.73 -4.26
CA ASN A 81 43.72 10.70 -4.91
C ASN A 81 44.59 11.48 -3.90
N LEU A 82 44.30 11.38 -2.61
CA LEU A 82 45.11 12.01 -1.56
C LEU A 82 46.39 11.19 -1.31
N GLU A 83 47.54 11.84 -1.43
CA GLU A 83 48.81 11.26 -0.98
C GLU A 83 48.81 11.18 0.55
N ILE A 84 48.75 9.96 1.08
CA ILE A 84 48.69 9.71 2.52
C ILE A 84 50.09 9.90 3.10
N ALA A 85 50.37 11.09 3.66
CA ALA A 85 51.53 11.26 4.53
C ALA A 85 51.25 10.57 5.89
N PRO A 86 52.07 9.60 6.33
CA PRO A 86 51.81 8.83 7.56
C PRO A 86 51.91 9.65 8.86
N THR A 87 52.21 10.95 8.78
CA THR A 87 52.38 11.85 9.92
C THR A 87 51.10 12.61 10.30
N THR A 88 50.08 12.63 9.45
CA THR A 88 48.81 13.34 9.73
C THR A 88 47.79 12.39 10.34
N THR A 89 47.70 12.36 11.67
CA THR A 89 46.63 11.60 12.36
C THR A 89 45.31 12.36 12.28
N PHE A 90 44.30 11.78 11.65
CA PHE A 90 42.94 12.31 11.67
C PHE A 90 42.22 11.78 12.92
N PHE A 91 41.85 12.67 13.85
CA PHE A 91 41.14 12.30 15.08
C PHE A 91 41.90 11.29 15.98
N GLY A 92 43.24 11.27 15.89
CA GLY A 92 44.08 10.30 16.61
C GLY A 92 44.10 8.89 15.99
N MET A 93 43.48 8.69 14.83
CA MET A 93 43.45 7.44 14.08
C MET A 93 44.37 7.49 12.86
N ASP A 94 44.82 6.31 12.41
CA ASP A 94 45.54 6.12 11.15
C ASP A 94 44.70 6.68 9.97
N PRO A 95 45.29 7.48 9.06
CA PRO A 95 44.67 7.91 7.81
C PRO A 95 43.85 6.84 7.06
N LEU A 96 44.31 5.58 7.04
CA LEU A 96 43.57 4.51 6.38
C LEU A 96 42.24 4.22 7.08
N MET A 97 42.24 4.10 8.41
CA MET A 97 41.02 3.89 9.18
C MET A 97 40.09 5.09 9.08
N GLY A 98 40.65 6.31 9.21
CA GLY A 98 39.90 7.56 9.12
C GLY A 98 39.19 7.74 7.77
N SER A 99 39.86 7.42 6.67
CA SER A 99 39.28 7.52 5.32
C SER A 99 38.17 6.49 5.08
N VAL A 100 38.31 5.25 5.56
CA VAL A 100 37.26 4.23 5.47
C VAL A 100 36.04 4.63 6.31
N MET A 101 36.27 5.11 7.54
CA MET A 101 35.19 5.60 8.40
C MET A 101 34.48 6.80 7.79
N ALA A 102 35.23 7.77 7.24
CA ALA A 102 34.68 8.94 6.58
C ALA A 102 33.89 8.56 5.31
N THR A 103 34.40 7.64 4.50
CA THR A 103 33.71 7.14 3.31
C THR A 103 32.41 6.44 3.68
N THR A 104 32.44 5.56 4.68
CA THR A 104 31.24 4.87 5.19
C THR A 104 30.23 5.86 5.79
N ALA A 105 30.71 6.83 6.58
CA ALA A 105 29.89 7.88 7.17
C ALA A 105 29.21 8.74 6.09
N SER A 106 29.92 9.11 5.02
CA SER A 106 29.33 9.86 3.90
C SER A 106 28.20 9.10 3.21
N GLY A 107 28.35 7.78 3.01
CA GLY A 107 27.30 6.93 2.46
C GLY A 107 26.08 6.86 3.38
N PHE A 108 26.31 6.71 4.67
CA PHE A 108 25.23 6.67 5.68
C PHE A 108 24.47 8.00 5.78
N VAL A 109 25.18 9.13 5.75
CA VAL A 109 24.56 10.46 5.70
C VAL A 109 23.74 10.62 4.43
N GLY A 110 24.27 10.18 3.28
CA GLY A 110 23.55 10.15 2.01
C GLY A 110 22.26 9.33 2.07
N PHE A 111 22.30 8.16 2.70
CA PHE A 111 21.15 7.28 2.91
C PHE A 111 20.05 7.94 3.76
N LEU A 112 20.42 8.65 4.83
CA LEU A 112 19.48 9.35 5.70
C LEU A 112 18.79 10.53 5.01
N LEU A 113 19.52 11.27 4.18
CA LEU A 113 19.01 12.44 3.45
C LEU A 113 18.20 12.07 2.21
N ALA A 114 18.32 10.83 1.72
CA ALA A 114 17.66 10.35 0.51
C ALA A 114 16.17 10.71 0.40
N PRO A 115 15.27 10.34 1.34
CA PRO A 115 13.83 10.59 1.16
C PRO A 115 13.47 12.08 1.07
N VAL A 116 14.23 12.96 1.74
CA VAL A 116 14.05 14.41 1.65
C VAL A 116 14.40 14.89 0.24
N VAL A 117 15.55 14.44 -0.28
CA VAL A 117 16.01 14.73 -1.64
C VAL A 117 15.01 14.20 -2.67
N GLY A 118 14.52 12.97 -2.52
CA GLY A 118 13.50 12.38 -3.39
C GLY A 118 12.20 13.18 -3.44
N ASN A 119 11.72 13.67 -2.30
CA ASN A 119 10.54 14.54 -2.25
C ASN A 119 10.78 15.88 -2.96
N VAL A 120 11.95 16.49 -2.76
CA VAL A 120 12.33 17.72 -3.46
C VAL A 120 12.36 17.50 -4.98
N PHE A 121 13.00 16.44 -5.45
CA PHE A 121 13.00 16.08 -6.88
C PHE A 121 11.58 15.89 -7.43
N PHE A 122 10.73 15.17 -6.72
CA PHE A 122 9.33 14.99 -7.13
C PHE A 122 8.60 16.32 -7.28
N LYS A 123 8.75 17.24 -6.31
CA LYS A 123 8.13 18.58 -6.34
C LYS A 123 8.66 19.44 -7.48
N LEU A 124 9.95 19.38 -7.77
CA LEU A 124 10.56 20.10 -8.87
C LEU A 124 10.02 19.63 -10.23
N PHE A 125 9.98 18.31 -10.46
CA PHE A 125 9.47 17.75 -11.73
C PHE A 125 7.94 17.88 -11.88
N ASN A 126 7.18 17.86 -10.79
CA ASN A 126 5.71 17.88 -10.81
C ASN A 126 5.13 19.19 -10.27
N ARG A 127 5.88 20.31 -10.35
CA ARG A 127 5.50 21.58 -9.73
C ARG A 127 4.11 22.09 -10.12
N LYS A 128 3.72 21.87 -11.38
CA LYS A 128 2.39 22.24 -11.91
C LYS A 128 1.24 21.46 -11.26
N ILE A 129 1.47 20.18 -10.96
CA ILE A 129 0.46 19.26 -10.44
C ILE A 129 0.42 19.30 -8.90
N GLN A 130 1.49 19.75 -8.25
CA GLN A 130 1.64 19.69 -6.80
C GLN A 130 0.51 20.41 -6.06
N SER A 131 0.11 21.61 -6.49
CA SER A 131 -0.98 22.35 -5.83
C SER A 131 -2.32 21.63 -5.93
N ALA A 132 -2.65 21.08 -7.10
CA ALA A 132 -3.86 20.28 -7.32
C ALA A 132 -3.83 19.00 -6.49
N MET A 133 -2.66 18.38 -6.36
CA MET A 133 -2.45 17.19 -5.55
C MET A 133 -2.65 17.47 -4.06
N ASP A 134 -2.17 18.60 -3.56
CA ASP A 134 -2.36 19.01 -2.15
C ASP A 134 -3.84 19.27 -1.83
N VAL A 135 -4.62 19.82 -2.79
CA VAL A 135 -6.09 19.95 -2.65
C VAL A 135 -6.74 18.58 -2.55
N ARG A 136 -6.40 17.66 -3.47
CA ARG A 136 -6.94 16.29 -3.47
C ARG A 136 -6.52 15.48 -2.24
N ASP A 137 -5.30 15.69 -1.72
CA ASP A 137 -4.82 15.09 -0.48
C ASP A 137 -5.72 15.49 0.70
N ARG A 138 -6.17 16.75 0.76
CA ARG A 138 -7.12 17.23 1.77
C ARG A 138 -8.51 16.62 1.59
N ASP A 139 -9.04 16.61 0.36
CA ASP A 139 -10.34 15.99 0.07
C ASP A 139 -10.36 14.49 0.45
N PHE A 140 -9.27 13.79 0.14
CA PHE A 140 -9.09 12.39 0.50
C PHE A 140 -9.03 12.21 2.03
N TYR A 141 -8.28 13.05 2.72
CA TYR A 141 -8.21 13.02 4.19
C TYR A 141 -9.60 13.23 4.81
N ASP A 142 -10.38 14.16 4.29
CA ASP A 142 -11.74 14.39 4.71
C ASP A 142 -12.66 13.18 4.50
N HIS A 143 -12.50 12.49 3.37
CA HIS A 143 -13.21 11.22 3.12
C HIS A 143 -12.85 10.16 4.16
N ILE A 144 -11.57 10.02 4.51
CA ILE A 144 -11.14 9.08 5.56
C ILE A 144 -11.69 9.49 6.91
N LYS A 145 -11.59 10.78 7.28
CA LYS A 145 -12.08 11.30 8.56
C LYS A 145 -13.57 11.08 8.77
N ARG A 146 -14.39 11.20 7.72
CA ARG A 146 -15.85 10.98 7.80
C ARG A 146 -16.25 9.51 7.86
N ASN A 147 -15.44 8.60 7.29
CA ASN A 147 -15.80 7.18 7.14
C ASN A 147 -15.03 6.23 8.08
N ARG A 148 -14.11 6.74 8.91
CA ARG A 148 -13.37 5.94 9.90
C ARG A 148 -14.31 5.43 11.00
N ALA A 149 -14.05 4.21 11.49
CA ALA A 149 -14.74 3.68 12.66
C ALA A 149 -14.26 4.37 13.95
N ASP A 150 -15.16 4.50 14.93
CA ASP A 150 -14.84 5.08 16.23
C ASP A 150 -13.85 4.20 16.99
N ALA A 151 -12.73 4.79 17.43
CA ALA A 151 -11.70 4.09 18.18
C ALA A 151 -12.19 3.52 19.52
N ARG A 152 -13.31 4.02 20.04
CA ARG A 152 -13.95 3.56 21.29
C ARG A 152 -14.57 2.16 21.16
N LEU A 153 -14.91 1.73 19.94
CA LEU A 153 -15.50 0.42 19.66
C LEU A 153 -14.44 -0.69 19.53
N ASN A 154 -13.20 -0.41 19.94
CA ASN A 154 -12.12 -1.39 19.93
C ASN A 154 -12.32 -2.42 21.05
N SER A 155 -12.17 -3.69 20.68
CA SER A 155 -12.13 -4.79 21.63
C SER A 155 -11.02 -5.74 21.23
N ILE A 156 -10.47 -6.49 22.19
CA ILE A 156 -9.44 -7.51 21.94
C ILE A 156 -9.88 -8.50 20.85
N ARG A 157 -11.19 -8.78 20.75
CA ARG A 157 -11.77 -9.68 19.75
C ARG A 157 -12.06 -9.01 18.39
N ASN A 158 -12.04 -7.67 18.33
CA ASN A 158 -12.33 -6.88 17.13
C ASN A 158 -11.36 -5.69 17.04
N PRO A 159 -10.09 -5.95 16.67
CA PRO A 159 -9.09 -4.90 16.55
C PRO A 159 -9.51 -3.86 15.51
N ILE A 160 -9.16 -2.60 15.75
CA ILE A 160 -9.45 -1.49 14.84
C ILE A 160 -8.77 -1.75 13.48
N PRO A 161 -9.52 -1.74 12.35
CA PRO A 161 -8.93 -1.74 11.02
C PRO A 161 -8.15 -0.44 10.78
N ASP A 162 -7.21 -0.41 9.83
CA ASP A 162 -6.40 0.76 9.47
C ASP A 162 -7.14 2.10 9.66
N TYR A 163 -6.80 2.81 10.75
CA TYR A 163 -7.55 3.98 11.21
C TYR A 163 -7.26 5.23 10.37
N TYR A 164 -6.06 5.31 9.79
CA TYR A 164 -5.60 6.46 9.01
C TYR A 164 -5.67 6.23 7.50
N GLY A 165 -5.96 5.00 7.05
CA GLY A 165 -6.02 4.67 5.63
C GLY A 165 -4.65 4.67 4.96
N GLU A 166 -3.60 4.33 5.71
CA GLU A 166 -2.22 4.29 5.21
C GLU A 166 -2.08 3.32 4.02
N LYS A 167 -2.81 2.19 4.07
CA LYS A 167 -2.70 1.12 3.07
C LYS A 167 -3.53 1.36 1.81
N ILE A 168 -4.23 2.50 1.70
CA ILE A 168 -5.09 2.80 0.57
C ILE A 168 -4.25 3.38 -0.58
N GLN A 169 -4.00 2.54 -1.59
CA GLN A 169 -3.19 2.89 -2.76
C GLN A 169 -4.01 2.90 -4.06
N SER A 170 -5.30 2.58 -4.00
CA SER A 170 -6.19 2.54 -5.17
C SER A 170 -7.64 2.73 -4.76
N VAL A 171 -8.52 2.96 -5.75
CA VAL A 171 -9.97 3.08 -5.53
C VAL A 171 -10.57 1.74 -5.04
N THR A 172 -10.05 0.61 -5.51
CA THR A 172 -10.50 -0.71 -5.05
C THR A 172 -10.13 -0.95 -3.60
N ASP A 173 -8.93 -0.53 -3.18
CA ASP A 173 -8.49 -0.62 -1.79
C ASP A 173 -9.35 0.26 -0.90
N TYR A 174 -9.71 1.47 -1.37
CA TYR A 174 -10.60 2.37 -0.66
C TYR A 174 -11.99 1.74 -0.43
N ARG A 175 -12.58 1.11 -1.46
CA ARG A 175 -13.87 0.41 -1.32
C ARG A 175 -13.78 -0.75 -0.32
N SER A 176 -12.69 -1.51 -0.37
CA SER A 176 -12.46 -2.61 0.58
C SER A 176 -12.24 -2.08 2.00
N TRP A 177 -11.54 -0.96 2.16
CA TRP A 177 -11.36 -0.28 3.42
C TRP A 177 -12.71 0.18 4.00
N LEU A 178 -13.58 0.80 3.21
CA LEU A 178 -14.94 1.18 3.65
C LEU A 178 -15.77 0.00 4.16
N ARG A 179 -15.65 -1.18 3.51
CA ARG A 179 -16.32 -2.40 3.99
C ARG A 179 -15.78 -2.83 5.35
N LYS A 180 -14.45 -2.80 5.54
CA LYS A 180 -13.80 -3.12 6.82
C LYS A 180 -14.23 -2.18 7.94
N GLN A 181 -14.33 -0.88 7.66
CA GLN A 181 -14.81 0.11 8.64
C GLN A 181 -16.26 -0.17 9.07
N ARG A 182 -17.16 -0.43 8.12
CA ARG A 182 -18.55 -0.79 8.43
C ARG A 182 -18.68 -2.11 9.17
N GLU A 183 -17.85 -3.09 8.83
CA GLU A 183 -17.84 -4.37 9.54
C GLU A 183 -17.37 -4.21 10.99
N HIS A 184 -16.33 -3.40 11.23
CA HIS A 184 -15.84 -3.08 12.56
C HIS A 184 -16.92 -2.37 13.39
N TYR A 185 -17.58 -1.37 12.82
CA TYR A 185 -18.71 -0.69 13.46
C TYR A 185 -19.85 -1.66 13.81
N ARG A 186 -20.25 -2.52 12.86
CA ARG A 186 -21.29 -3.54 13.09
C ARG A 186 -20.91 -4.50 14.23
N LYS A 187 -19.66 -4.97 14.27
CA LYS A 187 -19.17 -5.85 15.34
C LYS A 187 -19.08 -5.12 16.69
N GLY A 188 -18.69 -3.84 16.69
CA GLY A 188 -18.59 -3.02 17.90
C GLY A 188 -19.95 -2.70 18.52
N VAL A 189 -20.97 -2.43 17.70
CA VAL A 189 -22.31 -2.09 18.17
C VAL A 189 -23.14 -3.33 18.54
N PHE A 190 -23.11 -4.37 17.69
CA PHE A 190 -24.02 -5.52 17.83
C PHE A 190 -23.33 -6.81 18.35
N GLY A 191 -22.00 -6.87 18.35
CA GLY A 191 -21.25 -8.07 18.75
C GLY A 191 -20.94 -8.17 20.25
N GLY A 192 -21.27 -7.14 21.04
CA GLY A 192 -20.99 -7.09 22.47
C GLY A 192 -21.97 -7.84 23.38
N SER A 193 -23.15 -8.26 22.88
CA SER A 193 -24.27 -8.70 23.72
C SER A 193 -24.50 -10.22 23.81
N MET A 194 -23.55 -11.07 23.39
CA MET A 194 -23.78 -12.52 23.24
C MET A 194 -23.08 -13.39 24.29
N ASN A 195 -22.51 -12.83 25.38
CA ASN A 195 -21.81 -13.62 26.40
C ASN A 195 -22.11 -13.21 27.86
N GLU A 196 -23.26 -12.60 28.14
CA GLU A 196 -23.71 -12.35 29.52
C GLU A 196 -25.00 -13.16 29.80
N PHE A 197 -24.88 -14.49 29.88
CA PHE A 197 -25.83 -15.39 30.56
C PHE A 197 -25.06 -16.60 31.09
#